data_AF-A0A848CBA3-F1
#
_entry.id   AF-A0A848CBA3-F1
#
_cell.length_a   1.000
_cell.length_b   1.000
_cell.length_c   1.000
_cell.angle_alpha   90.00
_cell.angle_beta   90.00
_cell.angle_gamma   90.00
#
_symmetry.space_group_name_H-M   'P 1'
#
loop_
_entity.id
_entity.type
_entity.pdbx_description
1 polymer ?
#
loop_
_entity_poly.entity_id
_entity_poly.type
_entity_poly.pdbx_seq_one_letter_code
_entity_poly.pdbx_strand_id
1 'polypeptide(L)'
;MPNKNMLAGLRCPRCASAEPFDIVVTGWASVYDNKCVDIRNVNWHDTDLCICKKCGYGGVINDFKCSEPMDIPTFETAYISTGHITEEDSHKLNDNAWKEDSEHSDIIISHYAGWIIWVPESSEFFENLGMSDDFMRLLRIVESGGFTMLYLSGGAPLVNGLRKFSW
;
A
#
# COMPACT_ATOMS: atom_id res chain seq x y z
N MET A 1 -16.89 -26.69 -3.69
CA MET A 1 -15.48 -26.25 -3.56
C MET A 1 -15.13 -26.28 -2.08
N PRO A 2 -14.01 -26.89 -1.66
CA PRO A 2 -13.59 -26.79 -0.26
C PRO A 2 -13.24 -25.32 0.04
N ASN A 3 -13.66 -24.86 1.22
CA ASN A 3 -13.45 -23.51 1.71
C ASN A 3 -11.95 -23.18 1.72
N LYS A 4 -11.48 -22.38 0.75
CA LYS A 4 -10.07 -22.17 0.44
C LYS A 4 -9.33 -21.36 1.52
N ASN A 5 -10.04 -20.77 2.48
CA ASN A 5 -9.48 -19.94 3.54
C ASN A 5 -10.24 -20.12 4.88
N MET A 6 -10.11 -21.28 5.52
CA MET A 6 -10.72 -21.53 6.83
C MET A 6 -10.05 -20.75 7.99
N LEU A 7 -8.93 -20.06 7.75
CA LEU A 7 -8.14 -19.34 8.75
C LEU A 7 -7.92 -17.85 8.38
N ALA A 8 -8.79 -17.29 7.53
CA ALA A 8 -8.69 -15.88 7.13
C ALA A 8 -8.62 -14.96 8.36
N GLY A 9 -7.56 -14.16 8.46
CA GLY A 9 -7.34 -13.23 9.57
C GLY A 9 -6.35 -13.69 10.66
N LEU A 10 -5.83 -14.92 10.58
CA LEU A 10 -4.74 -15.37 11.45
C LEU A 10 -3.36 -15.10 10.83
N ARG A 11 -2.45 -14.50 11.61
CA ARG A 11 -1.02 -14.45 11.31
C ARG A 11 -0.22 -14.67 12.59
N CYS A 12 0.95 -15.30 12.44
CA CYS A 12 1.85 -15.42 13.57
C CYS A 12 2.37 -14.02 13.99
N PRO A 13 2.23 -13.61 15.25
CA PRO A 13 2.71 -12.31 15.72
C PRO A 13 4.25 -12.21 15.70
N ARG A 14 4.96 -13.34 15.64
CA ARG A 14 6.42 -13.38 15.66
C ARG A 14 7.06 -13.32 14.27
N CYS A 15 6.48 -13.98 13.27
CA CYS A 15 7.09 -14.11 11.94
C CYS A 15 6.17 -13.68 10.78
N ALA A 16 5.00 -13.12 11.10
CA ALA A 16 3.96 -12.70 10.15
C ALA A 16 3.46 -13.79 9.19
N SER A 17 3.82 -15.07 9.42
CA SER A 17 3.41 -16.18 8.56
C SER A 17 1.90 -16.36 8.58
N ALA A 18 1.33 -16.56 7.40
CA ALA A 18 -0.06 -16.97 7.16
C ALA A 18 -0.17 -18.46 6.74
N GLU A 19 0.90 -19.23 6.95
CA GLU A 19 0.91 -20.69 6.74
C GLU A 19 0.01 -21.42 7.76
N PRO A 20 -0.28 -22.72 7.56
CA PRO A 20 -1.11 -23.48 8.50
C PRO A 20 -0.62 -23.40 9.94
N PHE A 21 -1.56 -23.38 10.88
CA PHE A 21 -1.32 -23.41 12.32
C PHE A 21 -1.77 -24.76 12.89
N ASP A 22 -1.06 -25.24 13.92
CA ASP A 22 -1.63 -26.30 14.77
C ASP A 22 -2.53 -25.63 15.80
N ILE A 23 -3.81 -25.99 15.81
CA ILE A 23 -4.79 -25.42 16.71
C ILE A 23 -5.36 -26.55 17.57
N VAL A 24 -5.46 -26.32 18.88
CA VAL A 24 -6.24 -27.18 19.76
C VAL A 24 -7.71 -26.99 19.44
N VAL A 25 -8.38 -28.09 19.12
CA VAL A 25 -9.79 -28.08 18.71
C VAL A 25 -10.60 -29.03 19.57
N THR A 26 -11.88 -28.73 19.75
CA THR A 26 -12.87 -29.62 20.36
C THR A 26 -13.77 -30.17 19.26
N GLY A 27 -14.02 -31.48 19.22
CA GLY A 27 -14.87 -32.09 18.21
C GLY A 27 -15.33 -33.49 18.59
N TRP A 28 -16.21 -34.06 17.78
CA TRP A 28 -16.71 -35.42 17.95
C TRP A 28 -15.85 -36.39 17.17
N ALA A 29 -15.19 -37.31 17.87
CA ALA A 29 -14.30 -38.29 17.25
C ALA A 29 -14.93 -39.69 17.20
N SER A 30 -14.77 -40.39 16.06
CA SER A 30 -15.06 -41.83 15.96
C SER A 30 -13.86 -42.63 16.44
N VAL A 31 -13.98 -43.22 17.63
CA VAL A 31 -12.91 -43.98 18.29
C VAL A 31 -13.25 -45.48 18.28
N TYR A 32 -12.30 -46.29 17.83
CA TYR A 32 -12.29 -47.74 17.90
C TYR A 32 -11.12 -48.17 18.78
N ASP A 33 -11.14 -49.42 19.27
CA ASP A 33 -10.11 -49.95 20.18
C ASP A 33 -8.66 -49.77 19.69
N ASN A 34 -8.46 -49.73 18.37
CA ASN A 34 -7.13 -49.61 17.75
C ASN A 34 -6.88 -48.31 16.97
N LYS A 35 -7.85 -47.39 16.88
CA LYS A 35 -7.69 -46.15 16.09
C LYS A 35 -8.75 -45.09 16.37
N CYS A 36 -8.35 -43.83 16.21
CA CYS A 36 -9.26 -42.70 16.01
C CYS A 36 -9.29 -42.38 14.51
N VAL A 37 -10.47 -42.41 13.88
CA VAL A 37 -10.57 -42.38 12.41
C VAL A 37 -10.91 -41.01 11.87
N ASP A 38 -11.75 -40.26 12.57
CA ASP A 38 -12.36 -39.05 12.03
C ASP A 38 -12.80 -38.14 13.18
N ILE A 39 -12.56 -36.84 13.05
CA ILE A 39 -13.05 -35.80 13.96
C ILE A 39 -14.03 -34.93 13.16
N ARG A 40 -15.28 -34.90 13.61
CA ARG A 40 -16.38 -34.13 13.01
C ARG A 40 -16.79 -33.01 13.94
N ASN A 41 -17.48 -32.01 13.39
CA ASN A 41 -17.96 -30.84 14.14
C ASN A 41 -16.83 -30.20 14.95
N VAL A 42 -15.69 -30.02 14.30
CA VAL A 42 -14.50 -29.39 14.87
C VAL A 42 -14.84 -27.93 15.16
N ASN A 43 -14.66 -27.53 16.41
CA ASN A 43 -14.81 -26.17 16.87
C ASN A 43 -13.53 -25.73 17.59
N TRP A 44 -13.26 -24.43 17.52
CA TRP A 44 -12.18 -23.79 18.27
C TRP A 44 -12.62 -22.40 18.72
N HIS A 45 -11.99 -21.92 19.77
CA HIS A 45 -12.26 -20.67 20.44
C HIS A 45 -11.00 -19.82 20.50
N ASP A 46 -11.16 -18.51 20.68
CA ASP A 46 -10.05 -17.56 20.69
C ASP A 46 -9.03 -17.83 21.80
N THR A 47 -9.44 -18.52 22.85
CA THR A 47 -8.61 -18.93 23.98
C THR A 47 -7.89 -20.26 23.77
N ASP A 48 -8.21 -21.00 22.70
CA ASP A 48 -7.56 -22.28 22.42
C ASP A 48 -6.13 -22.07 21.93
N LEU A 49 -5.26 -23.04 22.21
CA LEU A 49 -3.85 -22.95 21.86
C LEU A 49 -3.64 -23.01 20.34
N CYS A 50 -2.71 -22.20 19.86
CA CYS A 50 -2.32 -22.07 18.46
C CYS A 50 -0.79 -22.06 18.36
N ILE A 51 -0.23 -22.86 17.45
CA ILE A 51 1.21 -22.95 17.19
C ILE A 51 1.51 -22.64 15.72
N CYS A 52 2.44 -21.71 15.49
CA CYS A 52 2.94 -21.40 14.16
C CYS A 52 3.86 -22.52 13.65
N LYS A 53 3.50 -23.16 12.53
CA LYS A 53 4.35 -24.18 11.89
C LYS A 53 5.72 -23.66 11.43
N LYS A 54 5.81 -22.39 11.03
CA LYS A 54 7.05 -21.80 10.48
C LYS A 54 8.10 -21.51 11.55
N CYS A 55 7.71 -20.91 12.68
CA CYS A 55 8.66 -20.44 13.70
C CYS A 55 8.50 -21.10 15.07
N GLY A 56 7.51 -21.97 15.25
CA GLY A 56 7.24 -22.67 16.51
C GLY A 56 6.68 -21.81 17.63
N TYR A 57 6.35 -20.54 17.38
CA TYR A 57 5.71 -19.68 18.38
C TYR A 57 4.35 -20.26 18.78
N GLY A 58 4.12 -20.41 20.09
CA GLY A 58 2.86 -20.87 20.67
C GLY A 58 2.19 -19.76 21.48
N GLY A 59 0.88 -19.63 21.33
CA GLY A 59 0.02 -18.69 22.05
C GLY A 59 -1.44 -19.16 21.99
N VAL A 60 -2.39 -18.28 22.28
CA VAL A 60 -3.82 -18.56 22.05
C VAL A 60 -4.26 -18.01 20.70
N ILE A 61 -5.30 -18.54 20.07
CA ILE A 61 -5.79 -18.09 18.75
C ILE A 61 -5.96 -16.56 18.69
N ASN A 62 -6.41 -15.93 19.78
CA ASN A 62 -6.55 -14.49 19.86
C ASN A 62 -5.24 -13.71 19.61
N ASP A 63 -4.10 -14.25 20.05
CA ASP A 63 -2.78 -13.64 19.82
C ASP A 63 -2.37 -13.67 18.34
N PHE A 64 -3.01 -14.53 17.56
CA PHE A 64 -2.78 -14.69 16.13
C PHE A 64 -3.81 -13.94 15.30
N LYS A 65 -4.90 -13.45 15.90
CA LYS A 65 -5.85 -12.60 15.20
C LYS A 65 -5.18 -11.26 14.92
N CYS A 66 -5.09 -10.90 13.65
CA CYS A 66 -4.74 -9.54 13.28
C CYS A 66 -5.94 -8.65 13.62
N SER A 67 -5.94 -8.07 14.83
CA SER A 67 -7.04 -7.23 15.32
C SER A 67 -6.95 -5.78 14.87
N GLU A 68 -5.91 -5.39 14.15
CA GLU A 68 -5.79 -4.03 13.66
C GLU A 68 -6.10 -4.00 12.17
N PRO A 69 -6.99 -3.10 11.70
CA PRO A 69 -6.98 -2.76 10.29
C PRO A 69 -5.54 -2.41 9.95
N MET A 70 -5.06 -2.94 8.82
CA MET A 70 -3.77 -2.49 8.30
C MET A 70 -3.81 -0.96 8.32
N ASP A 71 -2.93 -0.33 9.08
CA ASP A 71 -2.74 1.11 9.03
C ASP A 71 -2.27 1.39 7.61
N ILE A 72 -3.22 1.66 6.72
CA ILE A 72 -2.94 2.11 5.37
C ILE A 72 -2.48 3.54 5.56
N PRO A 73 -1.19 3.85 5.31
CA PRO A 73 -0.72 5.21 5.44
C PRO A 73 -1.56 6.11 4.52
N THR A 74 -2.12 7.17 5.10
CA THR A 74 -2.84 8.19 4.35
C THR A 74 -1.89 9.31 3.99
N PHE A 75 -2.00 9.80 2.77
CA PHE A 75 -1.16 10.85 2.22
C PHE A 75 -2.05 12.01 1.76
N GLU A 76 -1.66 13.24 2.09
CA GLU A 76 -2.38 14.43 1.62
C GLU A 76 -1.94 14.77 0.19
N THR A 77 -2.91 14.93 -0.71
CA THR A 77 -2.67 15.15 -2.14
C THR A 77 -3.16 16.53 -2.58
N ALA A 78 -2.27 17.33 -3.18
CA ALA A 78 -2.65 18.56 -3.85
C ALA A 78 -3.21 18.25 -5.26
N TYR A 79 -4.40 18.75 -5.59
CA TYR A 79 -5.02 18.57 -6.91
C TYR A 79 -4.97 19.86 -7.72
N ILE A 80 -4.10 19.90 -8.75
CA ILE A 80 -3.70 21.15 -9.44
C ILE A 80 -3.75 20.99 -10.96
N SER A 81 -4.11 22.06 -11.66
CA SER A 81 -4.20 22.07 -13.12
C SER A 81 -2.86 21.79 -13.81
N THR A 82 -2.87 20.97 -14.88
CA THR A 82 -1.72 20.86 -15.80
C THR A 82 -1.40 22.18 -16.51
N GLY A 83 -2.31 23.17 -16.48
CA GLY A 83 -2.06 24.50 -17.01
C GLY A 83 -0.94 25.28 -16.30
N HIS A 84 -0.36 24.76 -15.22
CA HIS A 84 0.85 25.30 -14.58
C HIS A 84 2.15 24.65 -15.02
N ILE A 85 2.07 23.67 -15.92
CA ILE A 85 3.22 22.91 -16.42
C ILE A 85 3.57 23.45 -17.80
N THR A 86 4.85 23.58 -18.13
CA THR A 86 5.27 23.91 -19.49
C THR A 86 5.14 22.68 -20.39
N GLU A 87 5.06 22.88 -21.71
CA GLU A 87 5.05 21.76 -22.66
C GLU A 87 6.34 20.92 -22.52
N GLU A 88 7.49 21.58 -22.38
CA GLU A 88 8.79 20.94 -22.17
C GLU A 88 8.82 20.09 -20.89
N ASP A 89 8.35 20.64 -19.77
CA ASP A 89 8.26 19.90 -18.51
C ASP A 89 7.29 18.71 -18.61
N SER A 90 6.21 18.84 -19.39
CA SER A 90 5.28 17.73 -19.60
C SER A 90 5.93 16.55 -20.32
N HIS A 91 6.83 16.84 -21.28
CA HIS A 91 7.62 15.80 -21.94
C HIS A 91 8.60 15.14 -20.96
N LYS A 92 9.31 15.93 -20.14
CA LYS A 92 10.20 15.39 -19.10
C LYS A 92 9.46 14.50 -18.12
N LEU A 93 8.28 14.91 -17.66
CA LEU A 93 7.43 14.09 -16.78
C LEU A 93 7.00 12.79 -17.44
N ASN A 94 6.61 12.80 -18.71
CA ASN A 94 6.25 11.59 -19.45
C ASN A 94 7.45 10.67 -19.70
N ASP A 95 8.59 11.23 -20.07
CA ASP A 95 9.81 10.46 -20.35
C ASP A 95 10.39 9.79 -19.10
N ASN A 96 10.05 10.30 -17.92
CA ASN A 96 10.47 9.79 -16.63
C ASN A 96 9.34 9.18 -15.79
N ALA A 97 8.12 9.07 -16.35
CA ALA A 97 7.04 8.33 -15.71
C ALA A 97 7.40 6.84 -15.63
N TRP A 98 6.94 6.17 -14.57
CA TRP A 98 7.18 4.77 -14.20
C TRP A 98 7.65 3.89 -15.36
N LYS A 99 8.92 3.48 -15.30
CA LYS A 99 9.53 2.42 -16.13
C LYS A 99 9.90 1.27 -15.20
N GLU A 100 9.46 0.05 -15.53
CA GLU A 100 9.59 -1.17 -14.71
C GLU A 100 11.02 -1.43 -14.16
N ASP A 101 12.06 -0.90 -14.82
CA ASP A 101 13.48 -1.12 -14.46
C ASP A 101 14.17 0.07 -13.74
N SER A 102 13.43 1.11 -13.32
CA SER A 102 14.06 2.27 -12.67
C SER A 102 14.00 2.21 -11.15
N GLU A 103 15.16 2.41 -10.49
CA GLU A 103 15.29 2.51 -9.03
C GLU A 103 14.47 3.68 -8.43
N HIS A 104 13.93 4.57 -9.27
CA HIS A 104 13.21 5.79 -8.88
C HIS A 104 11.75 5.77 -9.38
N SER A 105 11.26 4.60 -9.75
CA SER A 105 9.97 4.37 -10.38
C SER A 105 8.77 4.85 -9.55
N ASP A 106 8.93 5.05 -8.24
CA ASP A 106 7.84 5.45 -7.33
C ASP A 106 7.48 6.95 -7.40
N ILE A 107 8.18 7.76 -8.19
CA ILE A 107 8.06 9.24 -8.12
C ILE A 107 7.00 9.80 -9.06
N ILE A 108 6.82 9.26 -10.27
CA ILE A 108 5.90 9.82 -11.29
C ILE A 108 5.07 8.71 -11.94
N ILE A 109 3.75 8.82 -11.82
CA ILE A 109 2.79 7.96 -12.51
C ILE A 109 2.04 8.80 -13.55
N SER A 110 2.25 8.49 -14.83
CA SER A 110 1.47 9.08 -15.91
C SER A 110 0.10 8.38 -16.01
N HIS A 111 -0.95 9.17 -16.17
CA HIS A 111 -2.32 8.71 -16.37
C HIS A 111 -2.94 9.45 -17.56
N TYR A 112 -4.01 8.91 -18.15
CA TYR A 112 -4.67 9.48 -19.34
C TYR A 112 -5.05 10.97 -19.24
N ALA A 113 -5.13 11.52 -18.02
CA ALA A 113 -5.55 12.89 -17.76
C ALA A 113 -4.48 13.77 -17.05
N GLY A 114 -3.25 13.25 -16.84
CA GLY A 114 -2.15 14.01 -16.22
C GLY A 114 -1.18 13.12 -15.42
N TRP A 115 -0.61 13.66 -14.34
CA TRP A 115 0.49 13.00 -13.61
C TRP A 115 0.23 12.97 -12.10
N ILE A 116 0.51 11.85 -11.47
CA ILE A 116 0.61 11.75 -10.02
C ILE A 116 2.10 11.77 -9.69
N ILE A 117 2.48 12.70 -8.83
CA ILE A 117 3.87 12.95 -8.47
C ILE A 117 4.00 12.80 -6.96
N TRP A 118 4.88 11.91 -6.52
CA TRP A 118 5.34 11.92 -5.15
C TRP A 118 6.19 13.18 -4.96
N VAL A 119 5.90 13.98 -3.94
CA VAL A 119 6.68 15.17 -3.61
C VAL A 119 7.67 14.75 -2.53
N PRO A 120 8.89 14.29 -2.88
CA PRO A 120 9.87 13.93 -1.88
C PRO A 120 10.29 15.16 -1.08
N GLU A 121 10.81 14.93 0.13
CA GLU A 121 11.44 15.97 0.94
C GLU A 121 12.67 16.61 0.26
N SER A 122 13.16 16.06 -0.87
CA SER A 122 14.24 16.65 -1.66
C SER A 122 13.83 16.96 -3.11
N SER A 123 13.83 18.25 -3.45
CA SER A 123 13.62 18.75 -4.81
C SER A 123 14.71 18.34 -5.82
N GLU A 124 15.80 17.72 -5.34
CA GLU A 124 17.01 17.38 -6.09
C GLU A 124 16.74 16.49 -7.31
N PHE A 125 15.78 15.55 -7.23
CA PHE A 125 15.40 14.73 -8.38
C PHE A 125 14.90 15.59 -9.56
N PHE A 126 13.98 16.51 -9.29
CA PHE A 126 13.41 17.37 -10.33
C PHE A 126 14.39 18.44 -10.82
N GLU A 127 15.32 18.88 -9.95
CA GLU A 127 16.44 19.74 -10.35
C GLU A 127 17.37 19.01 -11.32
N ASN A 128 17.70 17.74 -11.05
CA ASN A 128 18.52 16.91 -11.92
C ASN A 128 17.84 16.58 -13.26
N LEU A 129 16.51 16.48 -13.29
CA LEU A 129 15.74 16.40 -14.53
C LEU A 129 15.74 17.72 -15.33
N GLY A 130 16.22 18.81 -14.74
CA GLY A 130 16.23 20.13 -15.36
C GLY A 130 14.82 20.70 -15.53
N MET A 131 13.93 20.46 -14.57
CA MET A 131 12.59 21.03 -14.59
C MET A 131 12.63 22.56 -14.49
N SER A 132 11.66 23.24 -15.09
CA SER A 132 11.63 24.72 -15.07
C SER A 132 11.45 25.31 -13.67
N ASP A 133 11.88 26.56 -13.49
CA ASP A 133 11.65 27.32 -12.25
C ASP A 133 10.16 27.42 -11.88
N ASP A 134 9.27 27.47 -12.88
CA ASP A 134 7.82 27.50 -12.67
C ASP A 134 7.33 26.17 -12.06
N PHE A 135 7.85 25.03 -12.52
CA PHE A 135 7.56 23.72 -11.94
C PHE A 135 8.16 23.56 -10.54
N MET A 136 9.41 23.96 -10.34
CA MET A 136 10.05 23.90 -9.02
C MET A 136 9.33 24.77 -8.00
N ARG A 137 8.82 25.93 -8.42
CA ARG A 137 7.98 26.79 -7.60
C ARG A 137 6.65 26.14 -7.23
N LEU A 138 6.01 25.42 -8.16
CA LEU A 138 4.82 24.64 -7.88
C LEU A 138 5.08 23.57 -6.81
N LEU A 139 6.17 22.79 -6.94
CA LEU A 139 6.54 21.78 -5.95
C LEU A 139 6.74 22.37 -4.56
N ARG A 140 7.45 23.50 -4.44
CA ARG A 140 7.65 24.19 -3.16
C ARG A 140 6.35 24.66 -2.53
N ILE A 141 5.36 25.09 -3.33
CA ILE A 141 4.04 25.47 -2.82
C ILE A 141 3.34 24.23 -2.23
N VAL A 142 3.35 23.12 -2.96
CA VAL A 142 2.75 21.85 -2.53
C VAL A 142 3.41 21.36 -1.22
N GLU A 143 4.74 21.33 -1.20
CA GLU A 143 5.54 20.96 -0.02
C GLU A 143 5.24 21.89 1.17
N SER A 144 5.27 23.21 0.98
CA SER A 144 4.97 24.18 2.05
C SER A 144 3.54 24.10 2.58
N GLY A 145 2.63 23.53 1.78
CA GLY A 145 1.24 23.24 2.18
C GLY A 145 1.10 21.95 3.00
N GLY A 146 2.17 21.18 3.19
CA GLY A 146 2.16 19.91 3.91
C GLY A 146 1.63 18.73 3.08
N PHE A 147 1.54 18.88 1.76
CA PHE A 147 1.10 17.81 0.87
C PHE A 147 2.30 16.93 0.49
N THR A 148 2.11 15.62 0.55
CA THR A 148 3.13 14.62 0.19
C THR A 148 3.00 14.17 -1.26
N MET A 149 1.88 14.48 -1.92
CA MET A 149 1.60 14.13 -3.30
C MET A 149 1.03 15.30 -4.08
N LEU A 150 1.35 15.36 -5.38
CA LEU A 150 0.81 16.30 -6.34
C LEU A 150 0.11 15.52 -7.45
N TYR A 151 -1.20 15.74 -7.61
CA TYR A 151 -1.95 15.25 -8.75
C TYR A 151 -2.23 16.39 -9.74
N LEU A 152 -1.57 16.32 -10.88
CA LEU A 152 -1.73 17.22 -12.02
C LEU A 152 -2.82 16.69 -12.95
N SER A 153 -3.84 17.49 -13.24
CA SER A 153 -4.93 17.11 -14.14
C SER A 153 -5.45 18.29 -14.95
N GLY A 154 -5.81 18.07 -16.22
CA GLY A 154 -6.37 19.13 -17.07
C GLY A 154 -7.67 19.74 -16.54
N GLY A 155 -8.44 18.97 -15.75
CA GLY A 155 -9.69 19.42 -15.12
C GLY A 155 -9.53 20.02 -13.72
N ALA A 156 -8.31 20.08 -13.19
CA ALA A 156 -8.07 20.58 -11.84
C ALA A 156 -8.02 22.12 -11.77
N PRO A 157 -8.21 22.71 -10.57
CA PRO A 157 -8.13 24.15 -10.37
C PRO A 157 -6.73 24.73 -10.63
N LEU A 158 -6.68 25.99 -11.05
CA LEU A 158 -5.45 26.77 -11.10
C LEU A 158 -5.12 27.34 -9.71
N VAL A 159 -3.84 27.45 -9.40
CA VAL A 159 -3.31 28.10 -8.21
C VAL A 159 -3.03 29.57 -8.52
N ASN A 160 -3.61 30.46 -7.72
CA ASN A 160 -3.38 31.89 -7.84
C ASN A 160 -1.90 32.24 -7.65
N GLY A 161 -1.37 33.10 -8.52
CA GLY A 161 0.02 33.56 -8.45
C GLY A 161 1.05 32.63 -9.11
N LEU A 162 0.62 31.47 -9.61
CA LEU A 162 1.41 30.66 -10.54
C LEU A 162 1.11 31.03 -11.99
N ARG A 163 2.14 30.91 -12.83
CA ARG A 163 2.03 31.18 -14.27
C ARG A 163 1.10 30.15 -14.92
N LYS A 164 0.30 30.61 -15.89
CA LYS A 164 -0.56 29.76 -16.71
C LYS A 164 0.05 29.59 -18.11
N PHE A 165 0.05 28.36 -18.59
CA PHE A 165 0.43 27.97 -19.95
C PHE A 165 -0.81 27.50 -20.74
N SER A 166 -0.75 27.58 -22.06
CA SER A 166 -1.87 27.30 -22.97
C SER A 166 -1.42 26.43 -24.14
N TRP A 167 -0.87 25.26 -23.82
CA TRP A 167 -0.55 24.21 -24.79
C TRP A 167 -1.55 23.06 -24.64
#